data_AF-A0A4P6F8Z5-F1
#
_entry.id   AF-A0A4P6F8Z5-F1
#
_cell.length_a   1.000
_cell.length_b   1.000
_cell.length_c   1.000
_cell.angle_alpha   90.00
_cell.angle_beta   90.00
_cell.angle_gamma   90.00
#
_symmetry.space_group_name_H-M   'P 1'
#
loop_
_entity.id
_entity.type
_entity.pdbx_description
1 polymer ?
#
loop_
_entity_poly.entity_id
_entity_poly.type
_entity_poly.pdbx_seq_one_letter_code
_entity_poly.pdbx_strand_id
1 'polypeptide(L)' 'MGEERIPIERWWPPLSIDGKHLVLAALEPLPDDLASGVVVELDGAVVEEIAELGFELETPVRLTVQELVFIRTQIEPVD' A
#
# COMPACT_ATOMS: atom_id res chain seq x y z
N MET A 1 -21.62 -4.27 -7.84
CA MET A 1 -20.51 -5.23 -7.67
C MET A 1 -19.37 -4.41 -7.13
N GLY A 2 -19.03 -4.58 -5.85
CA GLY A 2 -17.87 -3.88 -5.30
C GLY A 2 -16.63 -4.61 -5.79
N GLU A 3 -15.67 -3.87 -6.35
CA GLU A 3 -14.35 -4.40 -6.67
C GLU A 3 -13.70 -4.90 -5.37
N GLU A 4 -13.71 -6.22 -5.20
CA GLU A 4 -13.15 -6.89 -4.04
C GLU A 4 -11.64 -7.01 -4.29
N ARG A 5 -10.88 -6.01 -3.80
CA ARG A 5 -9.42 -5.93 -3.92
C ARG A 5 -8.71 -6.64 -2.76
N ILE A 6 -7.44 -6.98 -2.96
CA ILE A 6 -6.65 -7.67 -1.93
C ILE A 6 -6.49 -6.76 -0.70
N PRO A 7 -6.85 -7.23 0.51
CA PRO A 7 -6.69 -6.46 1.74
C PRO A 7 -5.21 -6.25 2.07
N ILE A 8 -4.86 -5.06 2.55
CA ILE A 8 -3.48 -4.66 2.85
C ILE A 8 -2.74 -5.61 3.80
N GLU A 9 -3.45 -6.17 4.77
CA GLU A 9 -2.91 -7.13 5.74
C GLU A 9 -2.34 -8.39 5.09
N ARG A 10 -2.76 -8.70 3.85
CA ARG A 10 -2.32 -9.91 3.13
C ARG A 10 -1.12 -9.69 2.23
N TRP A 11 -0.93 -8.49 1.69
CA TRP A 11 0.16 -8.22 0.75
C TRP A 11 1.28 -7.33 1.33
N TRP A 12 1.01 -6.51 2.35
CA TRP A 12 2.04 -5.67 2.96
C TRP A 12 3.14 -6.46 3.70
N PRO A 13 2.83 -7.44 4.58
CA PRO A 13 3.86 -8.19 5.28
C PRO A 13 4.83 -8.99 4.39
N PRO A 14 4.36 -9.75 3.38
CA PRO A 14 5.24 -10.55 2.53
C PRO A 14 5.99 -9.73 1.47
N LEU A 15 5.65 -8.45 1.28
CA LEU A 15 6.33 -7.57 0.33
C LEU A 15 7.83 -7.48 0.66
N SER A 16 8.64 -7.46 -0.40
CA SER A 16 10.07 -7.29 -0.39
C SER A 16 10.47 -5.98 0.27
N ILE A 17 11.73 -5.89 0.71
CA ILE A 17 12.27 -4.66 1.31
C ILE A 17 12.21 -3.52 0.29
N ASP A 18 12.59 -3.78 -0.96
CA ASP A 18 12.52 -2.81 -2.05
C ASP A 18 11.08 -2.36 -2.33
N GLY A 19 10.13 -3.30 -2.41
CA GLY A 19 8.71 -2.99 -2.55
C GLY A 19 8.19 -2.13 -1.39
N LYS A 20 8.58 -2.43 -0.16
CA LYS A 20 8.23 -1.61 1.02
C LYS A 20 8.82 -0.20 0.92
N HIS A 21 10.07 -0.06 0.49
CA HIS A 21 10.68 1.25 0.26
C HIS A 21 9.95 2.05 -0.82
N LEU A 22 9.54 1.41 -1.92
CA LEU A 22 8.77 2.07 -2.99
C LEU A 22 7.41 2.56 -2.49
N VAL A 23 6.70 1.72 -1.70
CA VAL A 23 5.45 2.14 -1.05
C VAL A 23 5.70 3.33 -0.14
N LEU A 24 6.71 3.28 0.73
CA LEU A 24 7.04 4.35 1.67
C LEU A 24 7.46 5.65 0.97
N ALA A 25 8.24 5.57 -0.11
CA ALA A 25 8.62 6.72 -0.92
C ALA A 25 7.40 7.40 -1.55
N ALA A 26 6.39 6.61 -1.96
CA ALA A 26 5.12 7.13 -2.43
C ALA A 26 4.30 7.82 -1.32
N LEU A 27 4.63 7.58 -0.04
CA LEU A 27 4.01 8.27 1.11
C LEU A 27 4.71 9.58 1.48
N GLU A 28 5.90 9.87 0.97
CA GLU A 28 6.71 11.02 1.43
C GLU A 28 6.37 12.39 0.80
N PRO A 29 5.26 12.53 0.04
CA PRO A 29 4.52 13.78 0.03
C PRO A 29 3.08 13.57 0.52
N LEU A 30 2.90 13.17 1.78
CA LEU A 30 1.58 13.22 2.40
C LEU A 30 1.21 14.68 2.70
N PRO A 31 0.14 15.24 2.11
CA PRO A 31 -0.37 16.52 2.57
C PRO A 31 -0.81 16.37 4.03
N ASP A 32 -0.50 17.36 4.88
CA ASP A 32 -1.02 17.44 6.26
C ASP A 32 -2.55 17.26 6.33
N ASP A 33 -3.24 17.52 5.22
CA ASP A 33 -4.68 17.34 5.03
C ASP A 33 -5.00 15.98 4.39
N LEU A 34 -4.99 14.91 5.20
CA LEU A 34 -5.37 13.52 4.83
C LEU A 34 -6.90 13.34 4.59
N ALA A 35 -7.62 14.39 4.22
CA ALA A 35 -9.08 14.44 4.26
C ALA A 35 -9.81 13.82 3.06
N SER A 36 -9.11 13.38 2.00
CA SER A 36 -9.75 12.86 0.78
C SER A 36 -9.44 11.36 0.58
N GLY A 37 -10.49 10.55 0.43
CA GLY A 37 -10.48 9.09 0.60
C GLY A 37 -9.60 8.22 -0.32
N VAL A 38 -8.76 8.78 -1.18
CA VAL A 38 -7.72 8.06 -1.96
C VAL A 38 -6.52 8.97 -2.07
N VAL A 39 -5.33 8.50 -1.67
CA VAL A 39 -4.21 9.42 -1.39
C VAL A 39 -2.94 9.09 -2.18
N VAL A 40 -2.68 7.82 -2.50
CA VAL A 40 -1.39 7.41 -3.10
C VAL A 40 -1.58 6.35 -4.17
N GLU A 41 -1.04 6.60 -5.37
CA GLU A 41 -0.90 5.57 -6.43
C GLU A 41 0.34 4.72 -6.16
N LEU A 42 0.20 3.39 -6.30
CA LEU A 42 1.31 2.46 -6.11
C LEU A 42 2.21 2.44 -7.34
N ASP A 43 3.51 2.26 -7.11
CA ASP A 43 4.47 2.04 -8.18
C ASP A 43 4.15 0.72 -8.92
N GLY A 44 4.36 0.71 -10.24
CA GLY A 44 4.11 -0.46 -11.08
C GLY A 44 4.87 -1.71 -10.63
N ALA A 45 6.09 -1.55 -10.10
CA ALA A 45 6.86 -2.66 -9.55
C ALA A 45 6.22 -3.26 -8.30
N VAL A 46 5.62 -2.42 -7.45
CA VAL A 46 4.87 -2.89 -6.26
C VAL A 46 3.60 -3.62 -6.69
N VAL A 47 2.88 -3.09 -7.67
CA VAL A 47 1.67 -3.72 -8.21
C VAL A 47 2.01 -5.09 -8.80
N GLU A 48 3.08 -5.20 -9.58
CA GLU A 48 3.56 -6.48 -10.12
C GLU A 48 3.89 -7.47 -9.00
N GLU A 49 4.65 -7.04 -7.99
CA GLU A 49 5.01 -7.89 -6.85
C GLU A 49 3.77 -8.39 -6.09
N ILE A 50 2.76 -7.54 -5.86
CA ILE A 50 1.51 -7.96 -5.21
C ILE A 50 0.75 -8.98 -6.07
N ALA A 51 0.76 -8.82 -7.40
CA ALA A 51 0.12 -9.77 -8.32
C ALA A 51 0.83 -11.14 -8.29
N GLU A 52 2.15 -11.16 -8.12
CA GLU A 52 2.94 -12.39 -8.01
C GLU A 52 2.67 -13.19 -6.71
N LEU A 53 2.04 -12.57 -5.70
CA LEU A 53 1.60 -13.27 -4.49
C LEU A 53 0.43 -14.24 -4.73
N GLY A 54 -0.20 -14.19 -5.92
CA GLY A 54 -1.14 -15.23 -6.37
C GLY A 54 -2.53 -15.16 -5.75
N PHE A 55 -3.01 -13.96 -5.38
CA PHE A 55 -4.36 -13.76 -4.87
C PHE A 55 -5.41 -13.85 -5.98
N GLU A 56 -6.62 -14.30 -5.61
CA GLU A 56 -7.77 -14.36 -6.53
C GLU A 56 -8.51 -13.00 -6.66
N LEU A 57 -8.14 -12.03 -5.81
CA LEU A 57 -8.73 -10.69 -5.73
C LEU A 57 -7.96 -9.69 -6.57
N GLU A 58 -8.57 -8.54 -6.86
CA GLU A 58 -7.93 -7.50 -7.67
C GLU A 58 -6.69 -6.90 -6.98
N THR A 59 -5.59 -6.84 -7.72
CA THR A 59 -4.36 -6.21 -7.27
C THR A 59 -4.59 -4.71 -7.04
N PRO A 60 -4.36 -4.20 -5.82
CA PRO A 60 -4.52 -2.79 -5.55
C PRO A 60 -3.49 -1.99 -6.34
N VAL A 61 -3.96 -0.96 -7.03
CA VAL A 61 -3.11 0.03 -7.71
C VAL A 61 -3.06 1.37 -6.97
N ARG A 62 -3.88 1.51 -5.90
CA ARG A 62 -3.97 2.72 -5.06
C ARG A 62 -4.19 2.38 -3.60
N LEU A 63 -3.66 3.22 -2.72
CA LEU A 63 -3.85 3.17 -1.27
C LEU A 63 -4.90 4.19 -0.81
N THR A 64 -5.74 3.72 0.09
CA THR A 64 -6.70 4.52 0.86
C THR A 64 -6.05 5.06 2.14
N VAL A 65 -6.66 6.08 2.73
CA VAL A 65 -6.21 6.65 4.03
C VAL A 65 -6.08 5.57 5.11
N GLN A 66 -7.02 4.62 5.18
CA GLN A 66 -7.00 3.57 6.20
C GLN A 66 -5.81 2.63 6.04
N GLU A 67 -5.48 2.27 4.80
CA GLU A 67 -4.33 1.43 4.46
C GLU A 67 -3.00 2.14 4.74
N LEU A 68 -2.96 3.45 4.49
CA LEU A 68 -1.81 4.27 4.85
C LEU A 68 -1.59 4.32 6.35
N VAL A 69 -2.65 4.51 7.13
CA VAL A 69 -2.58 4.47 8.59
C VAL A 69 -2.10 3.09 9.05
N PHE A 70 -2.61 2.01 8.45
CA PHE A 70 -2.15 0.66 8.74
C PHE A 70 -0.63 0.52 8.51
N ILE A 71 -0.11 0.88 7.33
CA ILE A 71 1.33 0.84 7.05
C ILE A 71 2.11 1.62 8.11
N ARG A 72 1.68 2.87 8.42
CA ARG A 72 2.33 3.72 9.42
C ARG A 72 2.37 3.14 10.82
N THR A 73 1.43 2.28 11.20
CA THR A 73 1.50 1.57 12.49
C THR A 73 2.50 0.42 12.51
N GLN A 74 2.87 -0.10 11.34
CA GLN A 74 3.77 -1.25 11.20
C GLN A 74 5.24 -0.85 10.97
N ILE A 75 5.49 0.37 10.48
CA ILE A 75 6.82 0.99 10.51
C ILE A 75 7.03 1.57 11.91
N GLU A 76 7.70 0.83 12.79
CA GLU A 76 8.28 1.42 13.99
C GLU A 76 9.20 2.58 13.56
N PRO A 77 9.09 3.79 14.14
CA PRO A 77 10.09 4.80 13.93
C PRO A 77 11.38 4.27 14.53
N VAL A 78 12.30 3.82 13.67
CA VAL A 78 13.67 3.51 14.07
C VAL A 78 14.35 4.87 14.24
N ASP A 79 14.28 5.40 15.46
CA ASP A 79 15.10 6.52 15.93
C ASP A 79 16.55 6.06 16.13
#